data_AF-A0A0J9W903-F1
#
_entry.id   AF-A0A0J9W903-F1
#
_cell.length_a   1.000
_cell.length_b   1.000
_cell.length_c   1.000
_cell.angle_alpha   90.00
_cell.angle_beta   90.00
_cell.angle_gamma   90.00
#
_symmetry.space_group_name_H-M   'P 1'
#
loop_
_entity.id
_entity.type
_entity.pdbx_description
1 polymer ?
#
loop_
_entity_poly.entity_id
_entity_poly.type
_entity_poly.pdbx_seq_one_letter_code
_entity_poly.pdbx_strand_id
1 'polypeptide(L)'
;MELEDLFYYDPSWHVIVCKQCGAVPQTNIARHIRRHHNATRAFKVAAIKLFERNFDHLPLIRDADEICRNVRPLPIAYPIRFLDVFHDGICCLLCQDDRDWYVCRGRTAIEDHLKKVHNQPLRQPGRRRKGEAGGIKGLAQADLVRTPVSCETLGIIRRRFC
;
A
#
# COMPACT_ATOMS: atom_id res chain seq x y z
N MET A 1 2.38 -9.80 -26.79
CA MET A 1 1.87 -9.40 -25.46
C MET A 1 1.43 -7.98 -25.66
N GLU A 2 0.13 -7.72 -25.56
CA GLU A 2 -0.43 -6.39 -25.77
C GLU A 2 -0.50 -5.60 -24.45
N LEU A 3 -0.75 -4.29 -24.51
CA LEU A 3 -0.85 -3.45 -23.31
C LEU A 3 -2.07 -3.83 -22.46
N GLU A 4 -3.15 -4.26 -23.10
CA GLU A 4 -4.40 -4.77 -22.50
C GLU A 4 -4.16 -6.05 -21.69
N ASP A 5 -3.19 -6.87 -22.11
CA ASP A 5 -2.82 -8.08 -21.38
C ASP A 5 -2.08 -7.74 -20.08
N LEU A 6 -1.35 -6.62 -20.04
CA LEU A 6 -0.48 -6.24 -18.93
C LEU A 6 -1.21 -5.54 -17.78
N PHE A 7 -2.31 -4.83 -18.07
CA PHE A 7 -3.04 -4.05 -17.07
C PHE A 7 -4.46 -4.56 -16.83
N TYR A 8 -4.89 -4.46 -15.57
CA TYR A 8 -6.23 -4.77 -15.12
C TYR A 8 -6.78 -3.55 -14.38
N TYR A 9 -8.00 -3.14 -14.72
CA TYR A 9 -8.73 -2.15 -13.96
C TYR A 9 -9.62 -2.85 -12.92
N ASP A 10 -9.43 -2.53 -11.64
CA ASP A 10 -10.34 -2.99 -10.59
C ASP A 10 -11.43 -1.93 -10.35
N PRO A 11 -12.70 -2.22 -10.67
CA PRO A 11 -13.78 -1.26 -10.50
C PRO A 11 -14.16 -1.04 -9.04
N SER A 12 -13.93 -2.02 -8.15
CA SER A 12 -14.27 -1.90 -6.72
C SER A 12 -13.40 -0.87 -6.02
N TRP A 13 -12.19 -0.67 -6.56
CA TRP A 13 -11.15 0.17 -6.00
C TRP A 13 -10.79 1.35 -6.90
N HIS A 14 -11.34 1.35 -8.11
CA HIS A 14 -11.02 2.27 -9.19
C HIS A 14 -9.51 2.44 -9.44
N VAL A 15 -8.77 1.34 -9.37
CA VAL A 15 -7.30 1.31 -9.53
C VAL A 15 -6.89 0.50 -10.76
N ILE A 16 -5.73 0.85 -11.34
CA ILE A 16 -5.10 0.05 -12.39
C ILE A 16 -3.99 -0.78 -11.75
N VAL A 17 -4.04 -2.10 -11.92
CA VAL A 17 -3.04 -3.06 -11.43
C VAL A 17 -2.27 -3.62 -12.62
N CYS A 18 -0.94 -3.69 -12.50
CA CYS A 18 -0.11 -4.42 -13.44
C CYS A 18 -0.13 -5.91 -13.09
N LYS A 19 -0.64 -6.74 -14.01
CA LYS A 19 -0.78 -8.19 -13.79
C LYS A 19 0.57 -8.91 -13.63
N GLN A 20 1.65 -8.34 -14.15
CA GLN A 20 2.97 -8.97 -14.15
C GLN A 20 3.76 -8.76 -12.85
N CYS A 21 3.57 -7.64 -12.15
CA CYS A 21 4.35 -7.31 -10.95
C CYS A 21 3.54 -6.77 -9.78
N GLY A 22 2.21 -6.82 -9.86
CA GLY A 22 1.30 -6.38 -8.80
C GLY A 22 1.39 -4.89 -8.44
N ALA A 23 2.09 -4.08 -9.24
CA ALA A 23 2.18 -2.65 -9.00
C ALA A 23 0.90 -1.92 -9.42
N VAL A 24 0.66 -0.75 -8.84
CA VAL A 24 -0.49 0.12 -9.16
C VAL A 24 0.02 1.41 -9.82
N PRO A 25 0.24 1.44 -11.16
CA PRO A 25 0.90 2.55 -11.84
C PRO A 25 -0.05 3.70 -12.20
N GLN A 26 -0.93 4.11 -11.29
CA GLN A 26 -2.03 5.07 -11.52
C GLN A 26 -1.60 6.40 -12.13
N THR A 27 -0.42 6.92 -11.79
CA THR A 27 0.01 8.25 -12.21
C THR A 27 0.85 8.25 -13.48
N ASN A 28 1.41 7.11 -13.90
CA ASN A 28 2.29 7.04 -15.06
C ASN A 28 2.56 5.60 -15.51
N ILE A 29 1.70 5.05 -16.37
CA ILE A 29 1.84 3.69 -16.91
C ILE A 29 3.10 3.61 -17.77
N ALA A 30 3.39 4.63 -18.59
CA ALA A 30 4.58 4.68 -19.43
C ALA A 30 5.90 4.59 -18.63
N ARG A 31 6.00 5.28 -17.49
CA ARG A 31 7.17 5.23 -16.60
C ARG A 31 7.27 3.88 -15.93
N HIS A 32 6.15 3.29 -15.53
CA HIS A 32 6.12 1.97 -14.93
C HIS A 32 6.67 0.91 -15.88
N ILE A 33 6.14 0.83 -17.11
CA ILE A 33 6.60 -0.11 -18.14
C ILE A 33 8.10 0.02 -18.36
N ARG A 34 8.60 1.24 -18.56
CA ARG A 34 10.03 1.47 -18.85
C ARG A 34 10.97 1.05 -17.72
N ARG A 35 10.52 1.13 -16.46
CA ARG A 35 11.35 0.84 -15.29
C ARG A 35 11.29 -0.63 -14.87
N HIS A 36 10.15 -1.29 -15.06
CA HIS A 36 9.90 -2.60 -14.48
C HIS A 36 9.77 -3.71 -15.51
N HIS A 37 9.48 -3.40 -16.77
CA HIS A 37 9.15 -4.40 -17.79
C HIS A 37 9.99 -4.21 -19.06
N ASN A 38 11.20 -4.79 -19.06
CA ASN A 38 12.17 -4.68 -20.16
C ASN A 38 11.65 -5.21 -21.49
N ALA A 39 10.91 -6.32 -21.49
CA ALA A 39 10.37 -6.94 -22.71
C ALA A 39 9.34 -6.03 -23.41
N THR A 40 8.59 -5.24 -22.63
CA THR A 40 7.58 -4.30 -23.11
C THR A 40 8.11 -2.88 -23.29
N ARG A 41 9.41 -2.64 -23.05
CA ARG A 41 10.06 -1.33 -23.25
C ARG A 41 10.07 -0.92 -24.73
N ALA A 42 9.88 -1.88 -25.64
CA ALA A 42 9.78 -1.65 -27.08
C ALA A 42 8.51 -0.91 -27.51
N PHE A 43 7.49 -0.81 -26.64
CA PHE A 43 6.28 -0.04 -26.97
C PHE A 43 6.61 1.44 -27.20
N LYS A 44 6.15 1.96 -28.35
CA LYS A 44 6.26 3.40 -28.65
C LYS A 44 5.48 4.19 -27.61
N VAL A 45 6.05 5.30 -27.14
CA VAL A 45 5.40 6.20 -26.16
C VAL A 45 4.01 6.65 -26.63
N ALA A 46 3.83 6.86 -27.93
CA ALA A 46 2.53 7.22 -28.50
C ALA A 46 1.48 6.11 -28.32
N ALA A 47 1.86 4.84 -28.46
CA ALA A 47 0.95 3.71 -28.23
C ALA A 47 0.55 3.60 -26.77
N ILE A 48 1.50 3.79 -25.84
CA ILE A 48 1.20 3.79 -24.40
C ILE A 48 0.26 4.96 -24.04
N LYS A 49 0.49 6.16 -24.60
CA LYS A 49 -0.41 7.30 -24.37
C LYS A 49 -1.81 7.06 -24.94
N LEU A 50 -1.92 6.40 -26.10
CA LEU A 50 -3.22 6.05 -26.67
C LEU A 50 -3.94 5.05 -25.78
N PHE A 51 -3.22 4.05 -25.26
CA PHE A 51 -3.75 3.11 -24.30
C PHE A 51 -4.18 3.77 -22.97
N GLU A 52 -3.38 4.71 -22.44
CA GLU A 52 -3.74 5.48 -21.24
C GLU A 52 -5.10 6.20 -21.41
N ARG A 53 -5.43 6.67 -22.62
CA ARG A 53 -6.72 7.32 -22.91
C ARG A 53 -7.92 6.38 -22.77
N ASN A 54 -7.72 5.06 -22.88
CA ASN A 54 -8.79 4.10 -22.63
C ASN A 54 -9.31 4.18 -21.18
N PHE A 55 -8.57 4.79 -20.26
CA PHE A 55 -8.99 4.96 -18.87
C PHE A 55 -9.47 6.38 -18.55
N ASP A 56 -9.46 7.32 -19.50
CA ASP A 56 -9.82 8.73 -19.24
C ASP A 56 -11.29 8.90 -18.81
N HIS A 57 -12.16 7.98 -19.21
CA HIS A 57 -13.58 7.97 -18.83
C HIS A 57 -13.87 7.23 -17.52
N LEU A 58 -12.87 6.55 -16.95
CA LEU A 58 -13.03 5.81 -15.71
C LEU A 58 -12.73 6.72 -14.52
N PRO A 59 -13.40 6.51 -13.37
CA PRO A 59 -13.16 7.27 -12.15
C PRO A 59 -11.85 6.85 -11.45
N LEU A 60 -10.72 6.92 -12.16
CA LEU A 60 -9.42 6.55 -11.63
C LEU A 60 -9.06 7.43 -10.44
N ILE A 61 -8.81 6.79 -9.31
CA ILE A 61 -8.24 7.51 -8.17
C ILE A 61 -6.75 7.70 -8.46
N ARG A 62 -6.31 8.95 -8.56
CA ARG A 62 -4.91 9.30 -8.92
C ARG A 62 -4.06 9.67 -7.72
N ASP A 63 -4.71 10.01 -6.61
CA ASP A 63 -4.09 10.34 -5.34
C ASP A 63 -4.21 9.14 -4.37
N ALA A 64 -3.09 8.69 -3.84
CA ALA A 64 -3.08 7.65 -2.80
C ALA A 64 -3.94 8.03 -1.60
N ASP A 65 -3.85 9.30 -1.17
CA ASP A 65 -4.61 9.75 -0.02
C ASP A 65 -6.11 9.77 -0.34
N GLU A 66 -6.48 9.95 -1.60
CA GLU A 66 -7.87 9.84 -2.06
C GLU A 66 -8.37 8.39 -1.99
N ILE A 67 -7.55 7.39 -2.34
CA ILE A 67 -7.94 5.98 -2.15
C ILE A 67 -8.15 5.70 -0.66
N CYS A 68 -7.26 6.21 0.21
CA CYS A 68 -7.41 6.05 1.66
C CYS A 68 -8.70 6.68 2.19
N ARG A 69 -9.08 7.84 1.65
CA ARG A 69 -10.24 8.61 2.13
C ARG A 69 -11.56 8.10 1.55
N ASN A 70 -11.56 7.70 0.29
CA ASN A 70 -12.77 7.44 -0.49
C ASN A 70 -13.06 5.96 -0.69
N VAL A 71 -12.03 5.11 -0.69
CA VAL A 71 -12.27 3.67 -0.72
C VAL A 71 -12.36 3.21 0.72
N ARG A 72 -13.59 3.01 1.18
CA ARG A 72 -13.82 2.30 2.43
C ARG A 72 -13.66 0.82 2.14
N PRO A 73 -12.81 0.10 2.89
CA PRO A 73 -12.99 -1.33 3.03
C PRO A 73 -14.41 -1.54 3.54
N LEU A 74 -15.34 -1.94 2.69
CA LEU A 74 -16.32 -2.91 3.18
C LEU A 74 -15.51 -4.11 3.68
N PRO A 75 -15.96 -4.91 4.65
CA PRO A 75 -15.27 -6.13 5.00
C PRO A 75 -15.18 -6.98 3.72
N ILE A 76 -14.04 -6.94 3.04
CA ILE A 76 -13.95 -7.51 1.70
C ILE A 76 -13.74 -9.00 1.89
N ALA A 77 -14.63 -9.78 1.31
CA ALA A 77 -14.48 -11.23 1.28
C ALA A 77 -13.26 -11.70 0.47
N TYR A 78 -12.65 -10.82 -0.36
CA TYR A 78 -11.61 -11.18 -1.34
C TYR A 78 -10.52 -10.10 -1.56
N PRO A 79 -9.23 -10.50 -1.65
CA PRO A 79 -8.10 -9.65 -2.03
C PRO A 79 -8.25 -8.97 -3.41
N ILE A 80 -7.58 -7.82 -3.64
CA ILE A 80 -7.51 -7.18 -4.96
C ILE A 80 -6.75 -8.11 -5.93
N ARG A 81 -7.36 -8.43 -7.06
CA ARG A 81 -6.72 -9.33 -8.04
C ARG A 81 -5.36 -8.81 -8.50
N PHE A 82 -4.41 -9.73 -8.59
CA PHE A 82 -3.02 -9.51 -9.02
C PHE A 82 -2.17 -8.65 -8.07
N LEU A 83 -2.71 -8.20 -6.94
CA LEU A 83 -1.95 -7.51 -5.92
C LEU A 83 -1.29 -8.53 -4.98
N ASP A 84 -0.07 -8.22 -4.54
CA ASP A 84 0.62 -9.08 -3.58
C ASP A 84 -0.01 -8.95 -2.19
N VAL A 85 -0.33 -10.12 -1.61
CA VAL A 85 -0.64 -10.25 -0.19
C VAL A 85 0.66 -10.45 0.57
N PHE A 86 0.90 -9.62 1.58
CA PHE A 86 2.10 -9.70 2.40
C PHE A 86 1.72 -10.15 3.80
N HIS A 87 2.47 -11.08 4.35
CA HIS A 87 2.18 -11.71 5.63
C HIS A 87 3.04 -11.20 6.80
N ASP A 88 3.88 -10.20 6.55
CA ASP A 88 4.82 -9.61 7.52
C ASP A 88 4.41 -8.19 7.94
N GLY A 89 3.13 -7.84 7.82
CA GLY A 89 2.62 -6.53 8.18
C GLY A 89 2.69 -6.25 9.69
N ILE A 90 2.63 -4.96 10.01
CA ILE A 90 2.60 -4.39 11.35
C ILE A 90 1.38 -3.47 11.44
N CYS A 91 0.41 -3.84 12.26
CA CYS A 91 -0.82 -3.09 12.49
C CYS A 91 -0.70 -2.22 13.73
N CYS A 92 -1.08 -0.95 13.65
CA CYS A 92 -1.27 -0.09 14.82
C CYS A 92 -2.54 -0.48 15.56
N LEU A 93 -2.46 -0.69 16.88
CA LEU A 93 -3.63 -1.02 17.70
C LEU A 93 -4.32 0.22 18.27
N LEU A 94 -3.71 1.40 18.15
CA LEU A 94 -4.28 2.67 18.63
C LEU A 94 -5.22 3.34 17.61
N CYS A 95 -5.30 2.83 16.38
CA CYS A 95 -6.24 3.31 15.36
C CYS A 95 -7.64 2.66 15.45
N GLN A 96 -7.94 1.91 16.52
CA GLN A 96 -9.17 1.11 16.59
C GLN A 96 -10.47 1.92 16.48
N ASP A 97 -10.50 3.15 17.01
CA ASP A 97 -11.70 4.00 16.99
C ASP A 97 -12.01 4.61 15.61
N ASP A 98 -11.04 4.63 14.69
CA ASP A 98 -11.18 5.28 13.39
C ASP A 98 -11.71 4.35 12.27
N ARG A 99 -12.10 3.11 12.61
CA ARG A 99 -12.50 2.01 11.67
C ARG A 99 -11.48 1.63 10.58
N ASP A 100 -10.43 2.41 10.40
CA ASP A 100 -9.34 2.18 9.45
C ASP A 100 -8.08 1.75 10.19
N TRP A 101 -7.81 0.45 10.21
CA TRP A 101 -6.64 -0.12 10.87
C TRP A 101 -5.38 0.32 10.09
N TYR A 102 -4.51 1.11 10.71
CA TYR A 102 -3.24 1.47 10.08
C TYR A 102 -2.32 0.25 10.06
N VAL A 103 -1.94 -0.21 8.86
CA VAL A 103 -0.99 -1.32 8.69
C VAL A 103 0.12 -0.92 7.74
N CYS A 104 1.36 -1.23 8.09
CA CYS A 104 2.53 -1.02 7.23
C CYS A 104 3.51 -2.20 7.33
N ARG A 105 4.51 -2.26 6.44
CA ARG A 105 5.56 -3.30 6.47
C ARG A 105 6.89 -2.83 7.05
N GLY A 106 7.01 -1.52 7.31
CA GLY A 106 8.27 -0.89 7.66
C GLY A 106 8.31 -0.47 9.12
N ARG A 107 9.38 -0.86 9.82
CA ARG A 107 9.60 -0.41 11.20
C ARG A 107 9.59 1.11 11.35
N THR A 108 10.39 1.81 10.54
CA THR A 108 10.42 3.27 10.55
C THR A 108 9.04 3.87 10.27
N ALA A 109 8.24 3.23 9.41
CA ALA A 109 6.91 3.72 9.05
C ALA A 109 5.89 3.57 10.19
N ILE A 110 5.95 2.48 10.98
CA ILE A 110 5.07 2.36 12.17
C ILE A 110 5.55 3.28 13.29
N GLU A 111 6.87 3.43 13.45
CA GLU A 111 7.43 4.32 14.47
C GLU A 111 7.06 5.79 14.20
N ASP A 112 7.19 6.24 12.95
CA ASP A 112 6.77 7.57 12.51
C ASP A 112 5.26 7.78 12.66
N HIS A 113 4.46 6.76 12.35
CA HIS A 113 3.01 6.82 12.49
C HIS A 113 2.60 7.01 13.95
N LEU A 114 3.12 6.17 14.86
CA LEU A 114 2.83 6.26 16.29
C LEU A 114 3.21 7.64 16.84
N LYS A 115 4.35 8.19 16.41
CA LYS A 115 4.78 9.54 16.81
C LYS A 115 3.88 10.64 16.27
N LYS A 116 3.51 10.59 14.98
CA LYS A 116 2.78 11.69 14.31
C LYS A 116 1.29 11.68 14.59
N VAL A 117 0.67 10.50 14.63
CA VAL A 117 -0.78 10.33 14.73
C VAL A 117 -1.22 10.19 16.18
N HIS A 118 -0.50 9.39 16.96
CA HIS A 118 -0.88 9.10 18.35
C HIS A 118 -0.06 9.88 19.38
N ASN A 119 0.84 10.76 18.93
CA ASN A 119 1.79 11.47 19.78
C ASN A 119 2.48 10.54 20.79
N GLN A 120 2.79 9.31 20.37
CA GLN A 120 3.46 8.30 21.19
C GLN A 120 4.97 8.46 20.99
N PRO A 121 5.70 9.07 21.94
CA PRO A 121 7.15 9.14 21.86
C PRO A 121 7.73 7.74 22.11
N LEU A 122 8.17 7.08 21.05
CA LEU A 122 8.72 5.73 21.14
C LEU A 122 10.06 5.63 21.85
N ARG A 123 10.63 6.76 22.29
CA ARG A 123 11.77 6.82 23.22
C ARG A 123 11.77 8.14 24.00
N GLN A 124 11.92 8.06 25.32
CA GLN A 124 12.69 9.06 26.04
C GLN A 124 14.19 8.79 25.79
N PRO A 125 15.02 9.80 25.48
CA PRO A 125 16.46 9.64 25.49
C PRO A 125 16.90 9.34 26.93
N GLY A 126 17.44 8.16 27.22
CA GLY A 126 18.23 7.95 28.45
C GLY A 126 18.00 6.70 29.30
N ARG A 127 17.04 5.82 29.04
CA ARG A 127 16.91 4.56 29.81
C ARG A 127 16.82 3.34 28.91
N ARG A 128 17.95 2.67 28.68
CA ARG A 128 17.93 1.24 28.33
C ARG A 128 18.01 0.45 29.63
N ARG A 129 16.95 -0.28 29.99
CA ARG A 129 17.12 -1.42 30.89
C ARG A 129 17.69 -2.57 30.07
N LYS A 130 18.75 -3.19 30.60
CA LYS A 130 19.51 -4.26 29.96
C LYS A 130 18.55 -5.46 29.79
N GLY A 131 18.07 -5.73 28.56
CA GLY A 131 17.19 -6.86 28.25
C GLY A 131 15.84 -6.52 27.59
N GLU A 132 15.45 -5.24 27.49
CA GLU A 132 14.22 -4.87 26.77
C GLU A 132 14.37 -5.10 25.26
N ALA A 133 13.42 -5.85 24.68
CA ALA A 133 13.39 -6.13 23.25
C ALA A 133 13.11 -4.83 22.48
N GLY A 134 14.15 -4.12 22.06
CA GLY A 134 14.00 -2.93 21.23
C GLY A 134 13.37 -3.22 19.87
N GLY A 135 12.63 -2.26 19.32
CA GLY A 135 12.04 -2.35 17.98
C GLY A 135 10.66 -3.00 17.97
N ILE A 136 10.28 -3.64 16.86
CA ILE A 136 8.92 -4.14 16.63
C ILE A 136 8.45 -5.10 17.74
N LYS A 137 9.36 -5.94 18.26
CA LYS A 137 9.05 -6.83 19.38
C LYS A 137 8.63 -6.08 20.64
N GLY A 138 9.31 -4.96 20.95
CA GLY A 138 8.96 -4.11 22.09
C GLY A 138 7.65 -3.36 21.88
N LEU A 139 7.37 -2.92 20.65
CA LEU A 139 6.07 -2.31 20.32
C LEU A 139 4.92 -3.31 20.49
N ALA A 140 5.13 -4.56 20.08
CA ALA A 140 4.13 -5.63 20.23
C ALA A 140 3.93 -6.01 21.69
N GLN A 141 5.01 -6.10 22.48
CA GLN A 141 4.93 -6.35 23.93
C GLN A 141 4.24 -5.22 24.70
N ALA A 142 4.26 -4.00 24.18
CA ALA A 142 3.59 -2.84 24.75
C ALA A 142 2.13 -2.67 24.26
N ASP A 143 1.59 -3.67 23.55
CA ASP A 143 0.24 -3.64 22.94
C ASP A 143 -0.01 -2.42 22.03
N LEU A 144 1.06 -1.81 21.49
CA LEU A 144 0.95 -0.69 20.55
C LEU A 144 0.70 -1.17 19.13
N VAL A 145 1.20 -2.36 18.80
CA VAL A 145 1.11 -2.93 17.45
C VAL A 145 0.83 -4.43 17.49
N ARG A 146 0.19 -4.93 16.43
CA ARG A 146 0.03 -6.36 16.15
C ARG A 146 0.84 -6.76 14.92
N THR A 147 1.62 -7.83 15.05
CA THR A 147 2.47 -8.37 13.98
C THR A 147 2.78 -9.84 14.27
N PRO A 148 2.87 -10.71 13.25
CA PRO A 148 2.59 -10.44 11.83
C PRO A 148 1.09 -10.25 11.55
N VAL A 149 0.77 -9.44 10.53
CA VAL A 149 -0.57 -9.38 9.95
C VAL A 149 -0.50 -9.53 8.42
N SER A 150 -1.47 -10.23 7.86
CA SER A 150 -1.61 -10.37 6.40
C SER A 150 -2.33 -9.16 5.82
N CYS A 151 -1.82 -8.57 4.74
CA CYS A 151 -2.37 -7.36 4.15
C CYS A 151 -1.83 -7.06 2.73
N GLU A 152 -2.60 -6.36 1.89
CA GLU A 152 -2.28 -6.00 0.47
C GLU A 152 -2.02 -4.49 0.28
N THR A 153 -0.91 -4.06 -0.34
CA THR A 153 -0.44 -2.63 -0.30
C THR A 153 -0.58 -2.18 -1.71
N LEU A 154 -1.51 -1.27 -1.91
CA LEU A 154 -1.44 -0.36 -3.02
C LEU A 154 -0.14 0.44 -2.80
N GLY A 155 0.88 0.25 -3.64
CA GLY A 155 2.26 0.78 -3.48
C GLY A 155 2.38 2.29 -3.21
N ILE A 156 1.28 3.03 -3.28
CA ILE A 156 1.16 4.47 -3.10
C ILE A 156 0.62 4.81 -1.69
N ILE A 157 0.01 3.86 -0.97
CA ILE A 157 -0.76 4.09 0.26
C ILE A 157 -0.15 3.37 1.46
N ARG A 158 0.03 4.11 2.56
CA ARG A 158 0.43 3.60 3.87
C ARG A 158 -0.75 3.26 4.81
N ARG A 159 -1.95 2.99 4.28
CA ARG A 159 -3.14 2.53 5.04
C ARG A 159 -3.80 1.36 4.31
N ARG A 160 -4.04 0.24 4.99
CA ARG A 160 -4.35 -1.04 4.35
C ARG A 160 -5.62 -1.66 4.90
N PHE A 161 -6.23 -2.45 4.03
CA PHE A 161 -7.46 -3.20 4.20
C PHE A 161 -7.10 -4.57 4.77
N CYS A 162 -7.73 -4.92 5.89
CA CYS A 162 -7.65 -6.22 6.56
C CYS A 162 -9.07 -6.70 6.84
#